data_AF-A0A363N586-F1
#
_entry.id   AF-A0A363N586-F1
#
_cell.length_a   1.000
_cell.length_b   1.000
_cell.length_c   1.000
_cell.angle_alpha   90.00
_cell.angle_beta   90.00
_cell.angle_gamma   90.00
#
_symmetry.space_group_name_H-M   'P 1'
#
loop_
_entity.id
_entity.type
_entity.pdbx_description
1 polymer ?
#
loop_
_entity_poly.entity_id
_entity_poly.type
_entity_poly.pdbx_seq_one_letter_code
_entity_poly.pdbx_strand_id
1 'polypeptide(L)'
;MYKGTYNKDGEYTGFYVEGIHENIPQPNIELTTEEWQQALSKNYKVIDGKHTFSAFVQNEDTILENLRTTRDTLLTDSDWTQLGDSPLSKQKKTEWKNYRQALRDLTNLDDLTSIVWPTQPS
;
A
#
# COMPACT_ATOMS: atom_id res chain seq x y z
N MET A 1 21.68 -19.56 16.74
CA MET A 1 21.59 -18.76 15.50
C MET A 1 20.12 -18.71 15.08
N TYR A 2 19.65 -17.65 14.41
CA TYR A 2 18.26 -17.59 13.92
C TYR A 2 18.19 -18.02 12.45
N LYS A 3 17.12 -18.69 12.07
CA LYS A 3 16.87 -19.14 10.70
C LYS A 3 15.50 -18.66 10.24
N GLY A 4 15.43 -18.07 9.06
CA GLY A 4 14.18 -17.64 8.42
C GLY A 4 13.91 -18.45 7.17
N THR A 5 12.77 -19.12 7.09
CA THR A 5 12.29 -19.75 5.84
C THR A 5 11.54 -18.75 5.00
N TYR A 6 11.56 -18.90 3.68
CA TYR A 6 10.92 -17.96 2.77
C TYR A 6 10.26 -18.64 1.56
N ASN A 7 9.26 -17.98 0.96
CA ASN A 7 8.58 -18.47 -0.24
C ASN A 7 9.34 -18.06 -1.52
N LYS A 8 8.82 -18.46 -2.70
CA LYS A 8 9.39 -18.12 -4.01
C LYS A 8 9.48 -16.60 -4.27
N ASP A 9 8.67 -15.80 -3.57
CA ASP A 9 8.59 -14.34 -3.71
C ASP A 9 9.53 -13.63 -2.70
N GLY A 10 10.26 -14.41 -1.89
CA GLY A 10 11.21 -13.94 -0.89
C GLY A 10 10.59 -13.64 0.48
N GLU A 11 9.27 -13.78 0.64
CA GLU A 11 8.59 -13.44 1.89
C GLU A 11 8.87 -14.48 2.97
N TYR A 12 9.13 -14.01 4.20
CA TYR A 12 9.35 -14.91 5.32
C TYR A 12 8.08 -15.69 5.67
N THR A 13 8.22 -17.00 5.82
CA THR A 13 7.13 -17.95 6.11
C THR A 13 7.26 -18.61 7.48
N GLY A 14 8.43 -18.52 8.11
CA GLY A 14 8.69 -19.14 9.40
C GLY A 14 10.02 -18.69 10.00
N PHE A 15 10.09 -18.72 11.33
CA PHE A 15 11.26 -18.32 12.10
C PHE A 15 11.63 -19.41 13.10
N TYR A 16 12.91 -19.77 13.13
CA TYR A 16 13.41 -20.88 13.90
C TYR A 16 14.67 -20.48 14.66
N VAL A 17 14.84 -21.05 15.85
CA VAL A 17 16.03 -20.91 16.67
C VAL A 17 16.79 -22.23 16.66
N GLU A 18 18.04 -22.18 16.21
CA GLU A 18 18.94 -23.33 16.22
C GLU A 18 19.21 -23.80 17.66
N GLY A 19 19.13 -25.11 17.89
CA GLY A 19 19.22 -25.73 19.22
C GLY A 19 17.88 -25.86 19.95
N ILE A 20 16.83 -25.18 19.48
CA ILE A 20 15.43 -25.41 19.90
C ILE A 20 14.69 -26.23 18.83
N HIS A 21 14.96 -25.94 17.56
CA HIS A 21 14.34 -26.63 16.43
C HIS A 21 15.37 -27.53 15.74
N GLU A 22 15.04 -28.83 15.62
CA GLU A 22 15.93 -29.83 15.02
C GLU A 22 15.74 -29.96 13.50
N ASN A 23 14.51 -29.79 13.01
CA ASN A 23 14.15 -29.96 11.60
C ASN A 23 13.68 -28.63 11.01
N ILE A 24 14.63 -27.81 10.52
CA ILE A 24 14.34 -26.51 9.93
C ILE A 24 14.09 -26.68 8.42
N PRO A 25 12.92 -26.29 7.88
CA PRO A 25 12.61 -26.44 6.47
C PRO A 25 13.55 -25.65 5.54
N GLN A 26 13.65 -26.08 4.28
CA GLN A 26 14.37 -25.38 3.22
C GLN A 26 13.38 -24.81 2.18
N PRO A 27 13.68 -23.68 1.52
CA PRO A 27 14.89 -22.87 1.68
C PRO A 27 14.86 -22.01 2.96
N ASN A 28 16.02 -21.82 3.58
CA ASN A 28 16.20 -20.89 4.70
C ASN A 28 17.50 -20.07 4.58
N ILE A 29 17.52 -18.93 5.29
CA ILE A 29 18.73 -18.13 5.49
C ILE A 29 19.05 -18.00 6.98
N GLU A 30 20.32 -17.74 7.28
CA GLU A 30 20.77 -17.34 8.60
C GLU A 30 20.45 -15.86 8.84
N LEU A 31 19.98 -15.57 10.04
CA LEU A 31 19.67 -14.23 10.50
C LEU A 31 20.45 -13.95 11.78
N THR A 32 21.02 -12.76 11.87
CA THR A 32 21.43 -12.16 13.13
C THR A 32 20.22 -11.84 14.00
N THR A 33 20.44 -11.51 15.28
CA THR A 33 19.34 -11.09 16.17
C THR A 33 18.62 -9.85 15.63
N GLU A 34 19.36 -8.91 15.03
CA GLU A 34 18.80 -7.68 14.46
C GLU A 34 17.97 -7.99 13.21
N GLU A 35 18.51 -8.78 12.28
CA GLU A 35 17.78 -9.19 11.07
C GLU A 35 16.56 -10.06 11.40
N TRP A 36 16.62 -10.86 12.47
CA TRP A 36 15.47 -11.61 12.96
C TRP A 36 14.36 -10.69 13.44
N GLN A 37 14.67 -9.66 14.24
CA GLN A 37 13.70 -8.65 14.65
C GLN A 37 13.13 -7.88 13.45
N GLN A 38 13.97 -7.55 12.48
CA GLN A 38 13.57 -6.89 11.23
C GLN A 38 12.65 -7.77 10.39
N ALA A 39 12.96 -9.06 10.27
CA ALA A 39 12.18 -10.03 9.49
C ALA A 39 10.81 -10.34 10.09
N LEU A 40 10.64 -10.16 11.41
CA LEU A 40 9.30 -10.20 12.04
C LEU A 40 8.40 -9.05 11.59
N SER A 41 8.97 -7.98 11.04
CA SER A 41 8.22 -6.97 10.32
C SER A 41 7.99 -7.38 8.87
N LYS A 42 6.92 -6.88 8.25
CA LYS A 42 6.65 -7.10 6.83
C LYS A 42 7.51 -6.23 5.88
N ASN A 43 8.48 -5.46 6.40
CA ASN A 43 9.37 -4.57 5.62
C ASN A 43 10.65 -5.26 5.13
N TYR A 44 10.75 -6.58 5.24
CA TYR A 44 11.97 -7.30 4.86
C TYR A 44 11.60 -8.58 4.13
N LYS A 45 12.41 -8.91 3.12
CA LYS A 45 12.27 -10.15 2.35
C LYS A 45 13.65 -10.67 1.96
N VAL A 46 13.70 -11.90 1.49
CA VAL A 46 14.90 -12.54 0.97
C VAL A 46 14.99 -12.27 -0.52
N ILE A 47 16.05 -11.58 -0.96
CA ILE A 47 16.35 -11.35 -2.38
C ILE A 47 17.73 -11.95 -2.64
N ASP A 48 17.85 -12.84 -3.62
CA ASP A 48 19.09 -13.55 -3.96
C ASP A 48 19.78 -14.21 -2.75
N GLY A 49 18.99 -14.79 -1.85
CA GLY A 49 19.48 -15.46 -0.63
C GLY A 49 19.97 -14.52 0.46
N LYS A 50 19.65 -13.21 0.38
CA LYS A 50 20.06 -12.20 1.38
C LYS A 50 18.86 -11.53 2.03
N HIS A 51 18.92 -11.38 3.35
CA HIS A 51 17.99 -10.53 4.10
C HIS A 51 18.12 -9.09 3.61
N THR A 52 17.05 -8.57 3.01
CA THR A 52 17.06 -7.24 2.39
C THR A 52 15.88 -6.45 2.93
N PHE A 53 16.13 -5.18 3.26
CA PHE A 53 15.06 -4.23 3.50
C PHE A 53 14.26 -4.09 2.21
N SER A 54 13.09 -4.71 2.21
CA SER A 54 12.06 -4.42 1.26
C SER A 54 11.21 -3.39 1.98
N ALA A 55 11.61 -2.11 1.89
CA ALA A 55 10.68 -1.02 2.10
C ALA A 55 9.34 -1.51 1.59
N PHE A 56 8.28 -1.51 2.40
CA PHE A 56 6.95 -1.83 1.91
C PHE A 56 6.73 -0.93 0.69
N VAL A 57 7.09 -1.43 -0.48
CA VAL A 57 6.37 -1.18 -1.69
C VAL A 57 5.09 -1.88 -1.31
N GLN A 58 4.15 -1.14 -0.70
CA GLN A 58 2.77 -1.49 -0.89
C GLN A 58 2.70 -1.86 -2.36
N ASN A 59 2.40 -3.13 -2.65
CA ASN A 59 2.42 -3.62 -4.02
C ASN A 59 1.78 -2.53 -4.87
N GLU A 60 2.40 -2.14 -5.98
CA GLU A 60 1.89 -1.05 -6.82
C GLU A 60 0.38 -1.20 -7.03
N ASP A 61 -0.08 -2.45 -7.19
CA ASP A 61 -1.47 -2.86 -7.18
C ASP A 61 -2.27 -2.41 -5.94
N THR A 62 -1.76 -2.61 -4.72
CA THR A 62 -2.37 -2.16 -3.46
C THR A 62 -2.43 -0.63 -3.36
N ILE A 63 -1.39 0.09 -3.80
CA ILE A 63 -1.43 1.57 -3.79
C ILE A 63 -2.50 2.05 -4.78
N LEU A 64 -2.52 1.46 -5.98
CA LEU A 64 -3.50 1.76 -7.01
C LEU A 64 -4.93 1.38 -6.57
N GLU A 65 -5.10 0.28 -5.85
CA GLU A 65 -6.38 -0.14 -5.27
C GLU A 65 -6.87 0.86 -4.21
N ASN A 66 -5.99 1.28 -3.29
CA ASN A 66 -6.28 2.28 -2.28
C ASN A 66 -6.62 3.65 -2.92
N LEU A 67 -5.89 4.04 -3.97
CA LEU A 67 -6.16 5.25 -4.74
C LEU A 67 -7.55 5.19 -5.36
N ARG A 68 -7.88 4.10 -6.07
CA ARG A 68 -9.20 3.90 -6.69
C ARG A 68 -10.31 3.95 -5.66
N THR A 69 -10.14 3.24 -4.54
CA THR A 69 -11.12 3.20 -3.44
C THR A 69 -11.36 4.59 -2.85
N THR A 70 -10.29 5.34 -2.59
CA THR A 70 -10.39 6.71 -2.06
C THR A 70 -11.07 7.65 -3.05
N ARG A 71 -10.69 7.60 -4.33
CA ARG A 71 -11.32 8.37 -5.40
C ARG A 71 -12.82 8.08 -5.47
N ASP A 72 -13.20 6.81 -5.50
CA ASP A 72 -14.59 6.40 -5.65
C ASP A 72 -15.44 6.80 -4.43
N THR A 73 -14.84 6.79 -3.23
CA THR A 73 -15.46 7.31 -2.00
C THR A 73 -15.72 8.82 -2.13
N LEU A 74 -14.71 9.62 -2.47
CA LEU A 74 -14.86 11.07 -2.62
C LEU A 74 -15.83 11.46 -3.74
N LEU A 75 -15.90 10.65 -4.81
CA LEU A 75 -16.90 10.81 -5.86
C LEU A 75 -18.30 10.45 -5.38
N THR A 76 -18.46 9.44 -4.53
CA THR A 76 -19.77 9.09 -3.98
C THR A 76 -20.25 10.18 -3.01
N ASP A 77 -19.37 10.64 -2.11
CA ASP A 77 -19.68 11.66 -1.10
C ASP A 77 -20.03 13.02 -1.71
N SER A 78 -19.52 13.30 -2.92
CA SER A 78 -19.80 14.53 -3.66
C SER A 78 -20.90 14.38 -4.71
N ASP A 79 -21.55 13.22 -4.85
CA ASP A 79 -22.50 12.97 -5.94
C ASP A 79 -23.76 13.83 -5.83
N TRP A 80 -24.26 14.00 -4.61
CA TRP A 80 -25.42 14.84 -4.30
C TRP A 80 -25.26 16.30 -4.78
N THR A 81 -24.03 16.79 -4.94
CA THR A 81 -23.74 18.17 -5.40
C THR A 81 -24.06 18.38 -6.88
N GLN A 82 -24.10 17.30 -7.66
CA GLN A 82 -24.35 17.34 -9.10
C GLN A 82 -25.82 17.15 -9.47
N LEU A 83 -26.66 16.78 -8.49
CA LEU A 83 -28.08 16.57 -8.72
C LEU A 83 -28.80 17.89 -9.04
N GLY A 84 -29.84 17.80 -9.87
CA GLY A 84 -30.64 18.95 -10.29
C GLY A 84 -31.30 19.67 -9.12
N ASP A 85 -31.79 18.90 -8.15
CA ASP A 85 -32.45 19.31 -6.90
C ASP A 85 -31.46 19.71 -5.79
N SER A 86 -30.15 19.60 -6.01
CA SER A 86 -29.15 20.01 -5.03
C SER A 86 -29.34 21.47 -4.62
N PRO A 87 -29.29 21.79 -3.30
CA PRO A 87 -29.54 23.12 -2.75
C PRO A 87 -28.43 24.14 -3.08
N LEU A 88 -27.38 23.71 -3.79
CA LEU A 88 -26.23 24.54 -4.12
C LEU A 88 -26.55 25.59 -5.20
N SER A 89 -25.90 26.75 -5.08
CA SER A 89 -25.91 27.76 -6.14
C SER A 89 -25.23 27.22 -7.41
N LYS A 90 -25.54 27.83 -8.57
CA LYS A 90 -24.88 27.46 -9.85
C LYS A 90 -23.35 27.52 -9.76
N GLN A 91 -22.82 28.55 -9.09
CA GLN A 91 -21.39 28.71 -8.90
C GLN A 91 -20.80 27.55 -8.07
N LYS A 92 -21.45 27.19 -6.97
CA LYS A 92 -21.02 26.05 -6.14
C LYS A 92 -21.10 24.73 -6.89
N LYS A 93 -22.15 24.49 -7.68
CA LYS A 93 -22.23 23.30 -8.53
C LYS A 93 -21.05 23.21 -9.51
N THR A 94 -20.60 24.33 -10.08
CA THR A 94 -19.40 24.38 -10.94
C THR A 94 -18.11 24.07 -10.17
N GLU A 95 -17.93 24.61 -8.97
CA GLU A 95 -16.75 24.31 -8.12
C GLU A 95 -16.68 22.81 -7.81
N TRP A 96 -17.80 22.21 -7.42
CA TRP A 96 -17.91 20.78 -7.17
C TRP A 96 -17.70 19.93 -8.43
N LYS A 97 -18.16 20.40 -9.59
CA LYS A 97 -17.91 19.73 -10.87
C LYS A 97 -16.41 19.71 -11.19
N ASN A 98 -15.70 20.82 -10.99
CA ASN A 98 -14.25 20.91 -11.21
C ASN A 98 -13.48 20.02 -10.24
N TYR A 99 -13.84 20.02 -8.95
CA TYR A 99 -13.28 19.13 -7.95
C TYR A 99 -13.43 17.65 -8.34
N ARG A 100 -14.64 17.25 -8.76
CA ARG A 100 -14.95 15.90 -9.23
C ARG A 100 -14.18 15.51 -10.49
N GLN A 101 -13.91 16.47 -11.38
CA GLN A 101 -13.07 16.24 -12.55
C GLN A 101 -11.61 16.00 -12.13
N ALA A 102 -11.07 16.85 -11.25
CA ALA A 102 -9.71 16.68 -10.73
C ALA A 102 -9.50 15.33 -10.04
N LEU A 103 -10.51 14.82 -9.31
CA LEU A 103 -10.48 13.46 -8.75
C LEU A 103 -10.40 12.37 -9.82
N ARG A 104 -11.11 12.53 -10.94
CA ARG A 104 -11.09 11.57 -12.06
C ARG A 104 -9.81 11.63 -12.85
N ASP A 105 -9.15 12.79 -12.89
CA ASP A 105 -7.90 12.99 -13.60
C ASP A 105 -6.71 12.32 -12.88
N LEU A 106 -6.88 11.85 -11.64
CA LEU A 106 -5.93 11.00 -10.90
C LEU A 106 -5.94 9.55 -11.42
N THR A 107 -5.76 9.33 -12.73
CA THR A 107 -5.83 8.00 -13.35
C THR A 107 -4.49 7.33 -13.60
N ASN A 108 -3.40 8.09 -13.75
CA ASN A 108 -2.04 7.57 -13.95
C ASN A 108 -1.06 8.48 -13.20
N LEU A 109 -0.65 8.07 -12.00
CA LEU A 109 0.39 8.78 -11.26
C LEU A 109 1.73 8.11 -11.58
N ASP A 110 2.67 8.91 -12.09
CA ASP A 110 4.05 8.46 -12.32
C ASP A 110 4.79 8.17 -11.01
N ASP A 111 4.31 8.77 -9.91
CA ASP A 111 4.82 8.57 -8.56
C ASP A 111 3.68 8.19 -7.60
N LEU A 112 3.69 6.93 -7.17
CA LEU A 112 2.72 6.36 -6.24
C LEU A 112 3.05 6.68 -4.77
N THR A 113 4.21 7.27 -4.51
CA THR A 113 4.65 7.60 -3.14
C THR A 113 4.17 8.98 -2.68
N SER A 114 3.68 9.83 -3.60
CA SER A 114 3.26 11.21 -3.32
C SER A 114 1.96 11.56 -4.06
N ILE A 115 0.83 11.06 -3.54
CA ILE A 115 -0.51 11.36 -4.09
C ILE A 115 -1.04 12.67 -3.49
N VAL A 116 -1.28 13.68 -4.33
CA VAL A 116 -1.89 14.95 -3.91
C VAL A 116 -3.37 14.97 -4.29
N TRP A 117 -4.24 15.02 -3.27
CA TRP A 117 -5.70 15.08 -3.46
C TRP A 117 -6.18 16.53 -3.65
N PRO A 118 -7.17 16.78 -4.53
CA PRO A 118 -7.77 18.10 -4.65
C PRO A 118 -8.50 18.48 -3.35
N THR A 119 -8.56 19.77 -3.06
CA THR A 119 -9.27 20.29 -1.88
C THR A 119 -10.77 20.38 -2.14
N GLN A 120 -11.56 19.93 -1.16
CA GLN A 120 -13.01 19.97 -1.24
C GLN A 120 -13.52 21.43 -1.24
N PRO A 121 -14.48 21.79 -2.12
CA PRO A 121 -15.15 23.09 -2.07
C PRO A 121 -16.01 23.25 -0.80
N SER A 122 -16.17 24.50 -0.36
CA SER A 122 -17.05 24.89 0.76
C SER A 122 -18.52 25.07 0.37
#